data_AF-A0A2E5ZN01-F1
#
_entry.id   AF-A0A2E5ZN01-F1
#
_cell.length_a   1.000
_cell.length_b   1.000
_cell.length_c   1.000
_cell.angle_alpha   90.00
_cell.angle_beta   90.00
_cell.angle_gamma   90.00
#
_symmetry.space_group_name_H-M   'P 1'
#
loop_
_entity.id
_entity.type
_entity.pdbx_description
1 polymer ?
#
loop_
_entity_poly.entity_id
_entity_poly.type
_entity_poly.pdbx_seq_one_letter_code
_entity_poly.pdbx_strand_id
1 'polypeptide(L)'
;MEQIYEMIARMATDRLWIYTALAGSLFGAAFLFWFKDTRMATWAVSKFDRTLEYLANRWGWTWLQNDPNAWRVKYPKITSKIDELEARIKKLEKKK
;
A
#
# COMPACT_ATOMS: atom_id res chain seq x y z
N MET A 1 19.83 -24.17 -35.03
CA MET A 1 20.15 -24.49 -33.61
C MET A 1 21.41 -23.76 -33.14
N GLU A 2 22.48 -23.67 -33.93
CA GLU A 2 23.71 -22.94 -33.56
C GLU A 2 23.51 -21.43 -33.29
N GLN A 3 22.71 -20.75 -34.12
CA GLN A 3 22.44 -19.31 -33.98
C GLN A 3 21.83 -18.92 -32.62
N ILE A 4 20.92 -19.75 -32.09
CA ILE A 4 20.27 -19.52 -30.79
C ILE A 4 21.29 -19.76 -29.66
N TYR A 5 22.15 -20.76 -29.80
CA TYR A 5 23.17 -21.09 -28.81
C TYR A 5 24.22 -19.98 -28.69
N GLU A 6 24.68 -19.42 -29.82
CA GLU A 6 25.61 -18.28 -29.82
C GLU A 6 24.98 -17.01 -29.25
N MET A 7 23.70 -16.74 -29.56
CA MET A 7 22.98 -15.59 -29.01
C MET A 7 22.86 -15.69 -27.48
N ILE A 8 22.51 -16.86 -26.96
CA ILE A 8 22.42 -17.11 -25.51
C ILE A 8 23.81 -17.04 -24.85
N ALA A 9 24.86 -17.57 -25.48
CA ALA A 9 26.23 -17.51 -24.98
C ALA A 9 26.75 -16.06 -24.89
N ARG A 10 26.44 -15.21 -25.87
CA ARG A 10 26.76 -13.78 -25.84
C ARG A 10 26.01 -13.07 -24.70
N MET A 11 24.70 -13.28 -24.56
CA MET A 11 23.92 -12.73 -23.44
C MET A 11 24.44 -13.19 -22.07
N ALA A 12 24.92 -14.42 -21.94
CA ALA A 12 25.48 -14.94 -20.68
C ALA A 12 26.90 -14.41 -20.40
N THR A 13 27.67 -14.10 -21.45
CA THR A 13 29.05 -13.58 -21.32
C THR A 13 29.06 -12.07 -21.06
N ASP A 14 28.09 -11.33 -21.61
CA ASP A 14 27.95 -9.88 -21.43
C ASP A 14 27.43 -9.53 -20.03
N ARG A 15 28.31 -9.47 -19.04
CA ARG A 15 27.96 -9.16 -17.64
C ARG A 15 27.39 -7.75 -17.41
N LEU A 16 27.45 -6.87 -18.41
CA LEU A 16 26.95 -5.49 -18.33
C LEU A 16 25.45 -5.44 -18.04
N TRP A 17 24.64 -6.35 -18.59
CA TRP A 17 23.20 -6.39 -18.30
C TRP A 17 22.94 -6.80 -16.85
N ILE A 18 23.76 -7.68 -16.27
CA ILE A 18 23.63 -8.13 -14.87
C ILE A 18 23.92 -6.95 -13.94
N TYR A 19 25.00 -6.21 -14.18
CA TYR A 19 25.35 -5.06 -13.34
C TYR A 19 24.31 -3.93 -13.45
N THR A 20 23.83 -3.64 -14.66
CA THR A 20 22.78 -2.63 -14.86
C THR A 20 21.44 -3.07 -14.28
N ALA A 21 21.09 -4.35 -14.36
CA ALA A 21 19.89 -4.90 -13.72
C ALA A 21 19.98 -4.86 -12.19
N LEU A 22 21.14 -5.22 -11.60
CA LEU A 22 21.36 -5.16 -10.16
C LEU A 22 21.34 -3.71 -9.66
N ALA A 23 22.06 -2.80 -10.33
CA ALA A 23 22.06 -1.39 -9.99
C ALA A 23 20.66 -0.78 -10.15
N GLY A 24 19.94 -1.11 -11.23
CA GLY A 24 18.57 -0.66 -11.49
C GLY A 24 17.59 -1.18 -10.45
N SER A 25 17.71 -2.45 -10.03
CA SER A 25 16.86 -3.03 -8.99
C SER A 25 17.13 -2.39 -7.62
N LEU A 26 18.39 -2.18 -7.26
CA LEU A 26 18.75 -1.52 -6.00
C LEU A 26 18.28 -0.07 -5.99
N PHE A 27 18.48 0.66 -7.10
CA PHE A 27 18.04 2.04 -7.23
C PHE A 27 16.51 2.15 -7.22
N GLY A 28 15.81 1.26 -7.91
CA GLY A 28 14.35 1.20 -7.91
C GLY A 28 13.78 0.91 -6.52
N ALA A 29 14.38 -0.03 -5.79
CA ALA A 29 13.98 -0.33 -4.41
C ALA A 29 14.23 0.86 -3.46
N ALA A 30 15.40 1.50 -3.56
CA ALA A 30 15.72 2.70 -2.79
C ALA A 30 14.79 3.87 -3.11
N PHE A 31 14.49 4.07 -4.39
CA PHE A 31 13.55 5.08 -4.86
C PHE A 31 12.14 4.82 -4.34
N LEU A 32 11.63 3.58 -4.40
CA LEU A 32 10.32 3.24 -3.86
C LEU A 32 10.24 3.51 -2.36
N PHE A 33 11.28 3.16 -1.60
CA PHE A 33 11.32 3.39 -0.17
C PHE A 33 11.31 4.88 0.18
N TRP A 34 12.09 5.69 -0.55
CA TRP A 34 12.10 7.15 -0.39
C TRP A 34 10.79 7.81 -0.88
N PHE A 35 10.26 7.34 -2.01
CA PHE A 35 9.08 7.92 -2.63
C PHE A 35 7.82 7.70 -1.80
N LYS A 36 7.65 6.53 -1.16
CA LYS A 36 6.45 6.25 -0.34
C LYS A 36 6.24 7.27 0.78
N ASP A 37 7.33 7.83 1.33
CA ASP A 37 7.30 8.78 2.44
C ASP A 37 7.14 10.24 1.98
N THR A 38 7.10 10.46 0.66
CA THR A 38 6.93 11.80 0.08
C THR A 38 5.45 12.20 0.07
N ARG A 39 5.16 13.47 0.36
CA ARG A 39 3.79 14.04 0.32
C ARG A 39 3.07 13.78 -1.00
N MET A 40 3.82 13.71 -2.10
CA MET A 40 3.30 13.41 -3.44
C MET A 40 2.76 11.98 -3.55
N ALA A 41 3.43 10.99 -2.94
CA ALA A 41 2.95 9.61 -2.94
C ALA A 41 1.65 9.48 -2.15
N THR A 42 1.57 10.09 -0.97
CA THR A 42 0.34 10.13 -0.16
C THR A 42 -0.81 10.81 -0.93
N TRP A 43 -0.52 11.91 -1.63
CA TRP A 43 -1.53 12.60 -2.45
C TRP A 43 -2.00 11.73 -3.61
N ALA A 44 -1.08 11.07 -4.33
CA ALA A 44 -1.40 10.21 -5.46
C ALA A 44 -2.23 8.98 -5.02
N VAL A 45 -1.83 8.33 -3.92
CA VAL A 45 -2.57 7.20 -3.33
C VAL A 45 -3.96 7.65 -2.88
N SER A 46 -4.08 8.79 -2.19
CA SER A 46 -5.38 9.32 -1.77
C SER A 46 -6.28 9.67 -2.96
N LYS A 47 -5.70 10.23 -4.04
CA LYS A 47 -6.47 10.53 -5.24
C LYS A 47 -6.94 9.25 -5.94
N PHE A 48 -6.08 8.24 -6.01
CA PHE A 48 -6.40 6.94 -6.58
C PHE A 48 -7.50 6.21 -5.78
N ASP A 49 -7.39 6.21 -4.46
CA ASP A 49 -8.40 5.64 -3.55
C ASP A 49 -9.79 6.27 -3.80
N ARG A 50 -9.87 7.60 -3.87
CA ARG A 50 -11.12 8.31 -4.20
C ARG A 50 -11.66 7.98 -5.59
N THR A 51 -10.79 7.72 -6.58
CA THR A 51 -11.25 7.29 -7.90
C THR A 51 -11.80 5.87 -7.88
N LEU A 52 -11.19 4.97 -7.12
CA LEU A 52 -11.67 3.61 -6.93
C LEU A 52 -12.99 3.59 -6.16
N GLU A 53 -13.13 4.37 -5.10
CA GLU A 53 -14.40 4.51 -4.38
C GLU A 53 -15.52 5.02 -5.30
N TYR A 54 -15.23 6.02 -6.15
CA TYR A 54 -16.20 6.50 -7.13
C TYR A 54 -16.62 5.42 -8.14
N LEU A 55 -15.65 4.64 -8.64
CA LEU A 55 -15.91 3.50 -9.53
C LEU A 55 -16.72 2.41 -8.84
N ALA A 56 -16.32 2.02 -7.62
CA ALA A 56 -17.00 1.00 -6.82
C ALA A 56 -18.44 1.40 -6.50
N ASN A 57 -18.68 2.66 -6.13
CA ASN A 57 -20.02 3.18 -5.87
C ASN A 57 -20.89 3.23 -7.12
N ARG A 58 -20.31 3.62 -8.27
CA ARG A 58 -21.02 3.66 -9.55
C ARG A 58 -21.41 2.27 -10.06
N TRP A 59 -20.61 1.25 -9.76
CA TRP A 59 -20.81 -0.13 -10.21
C TRP A 59 -21.43 -1.03 -9.12
N GLY A 60 -21.71 -0.49 -7.93
CA GLY A 60 -22.34 -1.21 -6.82
C GLY A 60 -21.47 -2.33 -6.23
N TRP A 61 -20.14 -2.24 -6.33
CA TRP A 61 -19.22 -3.26 -5.82
C TRP A 61 -19.00 -3.10 -4.31
N THR A 62 -19.88 -3.72 -3.53
CA THR A 62 -19.84 -3.69 -2.06
C THR A 62 -18.59 -4.33 -1.45
N TRP A 63 -17.89 -5.21 -2.18
CA TRP A 63 -16.66 -5.86 -1.71
C TRP A 63 -15.39 -5.03 -1.92
N LEU A 64 -15.42 -4.03 -2.81
CA LEU A 64 -14.30 -3.12 -3.07
C LEU A 64 -14.39 -1.83 -2.23
N GLN A 65 -15.50 -1.66 -1.51
CA GLN A 65 -15.73 -0.51 -0.65
C GLN A 65 -14.96 -0.67 0.66
N ASN A 66 -14.40 0.44 1.16
CA ASN A 66 -13.77 0.50 2.48
C ASN A 66 -14.83 0.19 3.55
N ASP A 67 -14.66 -0.92 4.28
CA ASP A 67 -15.57 -1.29 5.37
C ASP A 67 -15.40 -0.30 6.55
N PRO A 68 -16.45 0.43 6.96
CA PRO A 68 -16.38 1.39 8.06
C PRO A 68 -16.09 0.77 9.42
N ASN A 69 -16.14 -0.56 9.57
CA ASN A 69 -15.72 -1.29 10.77
C ASN A 69 -14.29 -1.85 10.67
N ALA A 70 -13.58 -1.70 9.55
CA ALA A 70 -12.22 -2.20 9.38
C ALA A 70 -11.25 -1.67 10.46
N TRP A 71 -11.48 -0.47 11.00
CA TRP A 71 -10.66 0.10 12.08
C TRP A 71 -10.79 -0.67 13.40
N ARG A 72 -11.98 -1.23 13.71
CA ARG A 72 -12.19 -2.05 14.91
C ARG A 72 -11.41 -3.37 14.83
N VAL A 73 -11.35 -3.95 13.64
CA VAL A 73 -10.59 -5.19 13.39
C VAL A 73 -9.09 -4.93 13.36
N LYS A 74 -8.64 -3.82 12.74
CA LYS A 74 -7.21 -3.48 12.65
C LYS A 74 -6.59 -3.04 13.97
N TYR A 75 -7.34 -2.37 14.85
CA TYR A 75 -6.80 -1.78 16.08
C TYR A 75 -7.63 -2.11 17.33
N PRO A 76 -7.67 -3.38 17.77
CA PRO A 76 -8.48 -3.80 18.91
C PRO A 76 -8.14 -3.04 20.21
N LYS A 77 -6.87 -2.67 20.40
CA LYS A 77 -6.40 -1.89 21.56
C LYS A 77 -6.89 -0.43 21.58
N ILE A 78 -7.13 0.16 20.40
CA ILE A 78 -7.63 1.54 20.30
C ILE A 78 -9.13 1.53 20.57
N THR A 79 -9.86 0.57 19.98
CA THR A 79 -11.28 0.36 20.23
C THR A 79 -11.57 0.15 21.72
N SER A 80 -10.82 -0.72 22.41
CA SER A 80 -11.02 -0.95 23.84
C SER A 80 -10.80 0.30 24.70
N LYS A 81 -9.85 1.17 24.32
CA LYS A 81 -9.61 2.44 25.03
C LYS A 81 -10.71 3.46 24.78
N ILE A 82 -11.23 3.54 23.56
CA ILE A 82 -12.37 4.40 23.23
C ILE A 82 -13.59 3.96 24.03
N ASP A 83 -13.89 2.66 24.05
CA ASP A 83 -15.01 2.11 24.81
C ASP A 83 -14.87 2.37 26.32
N GLU A 84 -13.66 2.27 26.86
CA GLU A 84 -13.39 2.61 28.28
C GLU A 84 -13.63 4.10 28.57
N LEU A 85 -13.19 4.99 27.67
CA LEU A 85 -13.38 6.43 27.81
C LEU A 85 -14.86 6.81 27.68
N GLU A 86 -15.59 6.25 26.72
CA GLU A 86 -17.04 6.43 26.59
C GLU A 86 -17.78 5.93 27.85
N ALA A 87 -17.37 4.79 28.41
CA ALA A 87 -17.95 4.28 29.65
C ALA A 87 -17.68 5.19 30.84
N ARG A 88 -16.50 5.80 30.93
CA ARG A 88 -16.17 6.80 31.96
C ARG A 88 -16.99 8.07 31.80
N ILE A 89 -17.11 8.59 30.57
CA ILE A 89 -17.92 9.79 30.27
C ILE A 89 -19.38 9.53 30.65
N LYS A 90 -19.95 8.40 30.24
CA LYS A 90 -21.34 8.04 30.56
C LYS A 90 -21.60 7.91 32.07
N LYS A 91 -20.62 7.44 32.84
CA LYS A 91 -20.68 7.42 34.32
C LYS A 91 -20.64 8.82 34.92
N LEU A 92 -19.88 9.74 34.33
CA LEU A 92 -19.78 11.13 34.77
C LEU A 92 -21.03 11.94 34.40
N GLU A 93 -21.60 11.72 33.21
CA GLU A 93 -22.85 12.34 32.77
C GLU A 93 -24.06 11.89 33.61
N LYS A 94 -24.10 10.61 34.02
CA LYS A 94 -25.13 10.11 34.95
C LYS A 94 -25.04 10.69 36.37
N LYS A 95 -23.93 11.37 36.70
CA LYS A 95 -23.69 11.98 38.00
C LYS A 95 -24.08 13.47 38.04
N LYS A 96 -24.52 14.02 36.90
CA LYS A 96 -25.11 15.35 36.78
C LYS A 96 -26.64 15.23 36.76
#